data_AF-A0AAW7FUU0-F1
#
_entry.id   AF-A0AAW7FUU0-F1
#
_cell.length_a   1.000
_cell.length_b   1.000
_cell.length_c   1.000
_cell.angle_alpha   90.00
_cell.angle_beta   90.00
_cell.angle_gamma   90.00
#
_symmetry.space_group_name_H-M   'P 1'
#
loop_
_entity.id
_entity.type
_entity.pdbx_description
1 polymer ?
#
loop_
_entity_poly.entity_id
_entity_poly.type
_entity_poly.pdbx_seq_one_letter_code
_entity_poly.pdbx_strand_id
1 'polypeptide(L)'
;MNKKEPWINQIKGLCICLVVIYHSVITFYPHLTTFQHPLSELLSKCWIYLNLYLAPFRMPVFFFISGYLIRRYIDSVPWTTCVEKRIWSIAWVLILWGVVQWLALVTLNNWLAPQRDLSHAANAAYAGSIAGFTHGMLTASTSLWYLYALIVYFVLCKIFSRWAVPLLALFVALSVAINFVPTPWWGMNSVIRNLPWYSLGAWFGATLMVWIKEVPLRRHALIVLVSAIAAIVAWLANVSLLLSLLSIVLIMKLFYQFELRFGMRESGPLSVIGANTIAIYTTHRILVELFSLTLIPNINHVAWPAYAELALLLVYPFACLLLCTLFGLLVRKISQKTVADLLFSPPSLSVVSR
;
A
#
# COMPACT_ATOMS: atom_id res chain seq x y z
N MET A 1 -11.59 2.26 26.72
CA MET A 1 -10.38 2.43 25.88
C MET A 1 -9.98 1.07 25.32
N ASN A 2 -10.14 0.81 24.03
CA ASN A 2 -9.62 -0.43 23.43
C ASN A 2 -8.10 -0.40 23.53
N LYS A 3 -7.49 -1.34 24.26
CA LYS A 3 -6.04 -1.54 24.26
C LYS A 3 -5.60 -1.66 22.80
N LYS A 4 -4.81 -0.72 22.31
CA LYS A 4 -4.20 -0.83 20.98
C LYS A 4 -3.33 -2.08 21.04
N GLU A 5 -3.56 -3.02 20.14
CA GLU A 5 -2.67 -4.17 20.00
C GLU A 5 -1.43 -3.69 19.22
N PRO A 6 -0.27 -3.48 19.88
CA PRO A 6 0.89 -2.83 19.25
C PRO A 6 1.39 -3.61 18.03
N TRP A 7 1.24 -4.94 18.05
CA TRP A 7 1.61 -5.81 16.95
C TRP A 7 0.82 -5.54 15.65
N ILE A 8 -0.44 -5.12 15.73
CA ILE A 8 -1.22 -4.72 14.53
C ILE A 8 -0.62 -3.45 13.91
N ASN A 9 -0.24 -2.47 14.75
CA ASN A 9 0.42 -1.27 14.24
C ASN A 9 1.76 -1.61 13.59
N GLN A 10 2.52 -2.54 14.14
CA GLN A 10 3.78 -2.95 13.52
C GLN A 10 3.59 -3.64 12.16
N ILE A 11 2.53 -4.45 11.99
CA ILE A 11 2.24 -5.03 10.67
C ILE A 11 1.86 -3.93 9.67
N LYS A 12 1.05 -2.94 10.07
CA LYS A 12 0.79 -1.76 9.22
C LYS A 12 2.09 -1.04 8.86
N GLY A 13 3.00 -0.92 9.81
CA GLY A 13 4.35 -0.38 9.62
C GLY A 13 5.14 -1.15 8.56
N LEU A 14 5.19 -2.47 8.67
CA LEU A 14 5.82 -3.34 7.69
C LEU A 14 5.18 -3.16 6.30
N CYS A 15 3.85 -3.16 6.21
CA CYS A 15 3.14 -3.00 4.94
C CYS A 15 3.48 -1.67 4.25
N ILE A 16 3.50 -0.55 4.99
CA ILE A 16 3.87 0.73 4.38
C ILE A 16 5.34 0.78 3.99
N CYS A 17 6.25 0.17 4.76
CA CYS A 17 7.64 0.03 4.35
C CYS A 17 7.77 -0.71 3.01
N LEU A 18 7.04 -1.82 2.85
CA LEU A 18 7.02 -2.59 1.60
C LEU A 18 6.42 -1.81 0.42
N VAL A 19 5.44 -0.93 0.66
CA VAL A 19 4.88 -0.04 -0.37
C VAL A 19 5.90 1.01 -0.83
N VAL A 20 6.63 1.62 0.11
CA VAL A 20 7.68 2.60 -0.23
C VAL A 20 8.82 1.91 -1.00
N ILE A 21 9.26 0.73 -0.55
CA ILE A 21 10.25 -0.07 -1.27
C ILE A 21 9.73 -0.40 -2.68
N TYR A 22 8.48 -0.82 -2.81
CA TYR A 22 7.88 -1.11 -4.12
C TYR A 22 7.99 0.07 -5.07
N HIS A 23 7.55 1.27 -4.63
CA HIS A 23 7.59 2.45 -5.47
C HIS A 23 9.02 2.90 -5.78
N SER A 24 9.95 2.79 -4.83
CA SER A 24 11.37 3.08 -5.09
C SER A 24 11.92 2.18 -6.19
N VAL A 25 11.59 0.89 -6.16
CA VAL A 25 12.14 -0.07 -7.13
C VAL A 25 11.57 0.17 -8.53
N ILE A 26 10.25 0.25 -8.69
CA ILE A 26 9.63 0.38 -10.02
C ILE A 26 9.95 1.71 -10.73
N THR A 27 10.32 2.74 -9.97
CA THR A 27 10.58 4.09 -10.52
C THR A 27 12.04 4.26 -10.91
N PHE A 28 12.94 3.50 -10.29
CA PHE A 28 14.37 3.65 -10.46
C PHE A 28 14.97 2.57 -11.37
N TYR A 29 14.98 1.31 -10.91
CA TYR A 29 15.75 0.25 -11.58
C TYR A 29 15.35 -0.06 -13.02
N PRO A 30 14.04 -0.08 -13.41
CA PRO A 30 13.66 -0.33 -14.80
C PRO A 30 14.15 0.71 -15.80
N HIS A 31 14.59 1.88 -15.33
CA HIS A 31 15.06 2.99 -16.17
C HIS A 31 16.60 3.08 -16.22
N LEU A 32 17.31 2.15 -15.59
CA LEU A 32 18.76 2.04 -15.68
C LEU A 32 19.14 1.30 -16.97
N THR A 33 19.96 1.92 -17.81
CA THR A 33 20.36 1.39 -19.12
C THR A 33 21.83 1.01 -19.20
N THR A 34 22.65 1.54 -18.29
CA THR A 34 24.10 1.34 -18.30
C THR A 34 24.55 0.88 -16.91
N PHE A 35 25.45 -0.12 -16.88
CA PHE A 35 26.02 -0.67 -15.66
C PHE A 35 27.53 -0.83 -15.84
N GLN A 36 28.32 -0.33 -14.90
CA GLN A 36 29.77 -0.52 -14.93
C GLN A 36 30.18 -1.83 -14.27
N HIS A 37 29.52 -2.18 -13.16
CA HIS A 37 29.86 -3.36 -12.37
C HIS A 37 28.99 -4.55 -12.78
N PRO A 38 29.53 -5.76 -13.05
CA PRO A 38 28.73 -6.92 -13.47
C PRO A 38 27.61 -7.29 -12.48
N LEU A 39 27.88 -7.12 -11.17
CA LEU A 39 26.88 -7.36 -10.12
C LEU A 39 25.76 -6.30 -10.07
N SER A 40 25.94 -5.11 -10.65
CA SER A 40 24.92 -4.05 -10.64
C SER A 40 23.67 -4.45 -11.39
N GLU A 41 23.84 -5.08 -12.56
CA GLU A 41 22.71 -5.55 -13.37
C GLU A 41 21.98 -6.69 -12.66
N LEU A 42 22.73 -7.67 -12.13
CA LEU A 42 22.18 -8.78 -11.36
C LEU A 42 21.39 -8.27 -10.15
N LEU A 43 21.96 -7.34 -9.38
CA LEU A 43 21.33 -6.75 -8.21
C LEU A 43 20.05 -5.98 -8.56
N SER A 44 20.06 -5.23 -9.66
CA SER A 44 18.89 -4.52 -10.17
C SER A 44 17.76 -5.50 -10.51
N LYS A 45 18.08 -6.60 -11.20
CA LYS A 45 17.13 -7.69 -11.48
C LYS A 45 16.62 -8.34 -10.20
N CYS A 46 17.50 -8.63 -9.23
CA CYS A 46 17.12 -9.18 -7.93
C CYS A 46 16.09 -8.29 -7.21
N TRP A 47 16.30 -6.97 -7.20
CA TRP A 47 15.34 -6.03 -6.62
C TRP A 47 13.99 -6.05 -7.34
N ILE A 48 14.00 -6.06 -8.67
CA ILE A 48 12.77 -6.12 -9.48
C ILE A 48 12.00 -7.41 -9.20
N TYR A 49 12.65 -8.58 -9.22
CA TYR A 49 12.01 -9.86 -8.96
C TYR A 49 11.53 -10.01 -7.52
N LEU A 50 12.35 -9.62 -6.53
CA LEU A 50 11.95 -9.61 -5.13
C LEU A 50 10.68 -8.77 -4.95
N ASN A 51 10.63 -7.61 -5.58
CA ASN A 51 9.50 -6.70 -5.50
C ASN A 51 8.22 -7.26 -6.17
N LEU A 52 8.37 -8.01 -7.27
CA LEU A 52 7.28 -8.75 -7.91
C LEU A 52 6.74 -9.83 -6.97
N TYR A 53 7.63 -10.60 -6.33
CA TYR A 53 7.23 -11.68 -5.42
C TYR A 53 6.66 -11.19 -4.10
N LEU A 54 6.99 -9.98 -3.65
CA LEU A 54 6.38 -9.35 -2.48
C LEU A 54 4.98 -8.76 -2.75
N ALA A 55 4.53 -8.73 -4.01
CA ALA A 55 3.24 -8.14 -4.37
C ALA A 55 2.02 -8.79 -3.67
N PRO A 56 1.91 -10.14 -3.58
CA PRO A 56 0.82 -10.82 -2.88
C PRO A 56 0.83 -10.64 -1.36
N PHE A 57 1.88 -10.03 -0.80
CA PHE A 57 2.03 -9.83 0.64
C PHE A 57 1.58 -8.42 1.04
N ARG A 58 2.10 -7.39 0.38
CA ARG A 58 1.96 -5.99 0.83
C ARG A 58 0.51 -5.47 0.85
N MET A 59 -0.24 -5.65 -0.24
CA MET A 59 -1.61 -5.11 -0.32
C MET A 59 -2.64 -5.99 0.39
N PRO A 60 -2.66 -7.33 0.21
CA PRO A 60 -3.65 -8.20 0.86
C PRO A 60 -3.63 -8.12 2.39
N VAL A 61 -2.44 -8.17 3.00
CA VAL A 61 -2.28 -8.04 4.46
C VAL A 61 -2.75 -6.68 4.94
N PHE A 62 -2.42 -5.62 4.19
CA PHE A 62 -2.81 -4.28 4.58
C PHE A 62 -4.32 -4.06 4.49
N PHE A 63 -4.97 -4.56 3.44
CA PHE A 63 -6.43 -4.51 3.29
C PHE A 63 -7.14 -5.37 4.33
N PHE A 64 -6.64 -6.57 4.64
CA PHE A 64 -7.20 -7.41 5.70
C PHE A 64 -7.20 -6.71 7.05
N ILE A 65 -6.07 -6.11 7.45
CA ILE A 65 -5.98 -5.35 8.71
C ILE A 65 -6.92 -4.14 8.69
N SER A 66 -6.99 -3.42 7.57
CA SER A 66 -7.89 -2.27 7.45
C SER A 66 -9.36 -2.65 7.58
N GLY A 67 -9.78 -3.77 6.98
CA GLY A 67 -11.12 -4.33 7.17
C GLY A 67 -11.36 -4.77 8.61
N TYR A 68 -10.39 -5.46 9.24
CA TYR A 68 -10.50 -5.88 10.64
C TYR A 68 -10.69 -4.71 11.60
N LEU A 69 -9.92 -3.63 11.43
CA LEU A 69 -9.95 -2.46 12.32
C LEU A 69 -11.26 -1.65 12.23
N ILE A 70 -12.00 -1.77 11.14
CA ILE A 70 -13.24 -1.01 10.91
C ILE A 70 -14.51 -1.85 11.08
N ARG A 71 -14.40 -3.13 11.48
CA ARG A 71 -15.55 -4.01 11.73
C ARG A 71 -16.65 -3.38 12.59
N ARG A 72 -16.29 -2.74 13.71
CA ARG A 72 -17.26 -2.05 14.57
C ARG A 72 -18.06 -0.98 13.82
N TYR A 73 -17.43 -0.28 12.86
CA TYR A 73 -18.11 0.73 12.04
C TYR A 73 -19.11 0.11 11.07
N ILE A 74 -18.89 -1.12 10.64
CA ILE A 74 -19.84 -1.86 9.80
C ILE A 74 -21.04 -2.27 10.65
N ASP A 75 -20.79 -2.92 11.79
CA ASP A 75 -21.82 -3.59 12.58
C ASP A 75 -22.72 -2.64 13.39
N SER A 76 -22.15 -1.61 14.02
CA SER A 76 -22.84 -0.90 15.12
C SER A 76 -22.88 0.63 14.99
N VAL A 77 -22.19 1.23 14.02
CA VAL A 77 -22.08 2.70 13.92
C VAL A 77 -23.07 3.25 12.87
N PRO A 78 -23.83 4.32 13.18
CA PRO A 78 -24.72 4.97 12.22
C PRO A 78 -24.01 5.51 10.98
N TRP A 79 -24.72 5.59 9.84
CA TRP A 79 -24.17 6.06 8.57
C TRP A 79 -23.62 7.48 8.61
N THR A 80 -24.27 8.40 9.32
CA THR A 80 -23.82 9.80 9.44
C THR A 80 -22.41 9.89 10.02
N THR A 81 -22.18 9.23 11.16
CA THR A 81 -20.85 9.15 11.79
C THR A 81 -19.83 8.42 10.91
N CYS A 82 -20.27 7.42 10.14
CA CYS A 82 -19.41 6.71 9.20
C CYS A 82 -18.95 7.62 8.04
N VAL A 83 -19.86 8.42 7.48
CA VAL A 83 -19.55 9.37 6.41
C VAL A 83 -18.53 10.38 6.92
N GLU A 84 -18.78 11.02 8.06
CA GLU A 84 -17.89 12.05 8.61
C GLU A 84 -16.51 11.50 8.99
N LYS A 85 -16.46 10.42 9.78
CA LYS A 85 -15.21 9.96 10.41
C LYS A 85 -14.38 9.01 9.54
N ARG A 86 -14.95 8.46 8.46
CA ARG A 86 -14.27 7.49 7.60
C ARG A 86 -14.26 7.94 6.15
N ILE A 87 -15.43 8.10 5.54
CA ILE A 87 -15.51 8.38 4.11
C ILE A 87 -14.92 9.76 3.80
N TRP A 88 -15.41 10.80 4.48
CA TRP A 88 -14.95 12.18 4.27
C TRP A 88 -13.48 12.35 4.65
N SER A 89 -13.05 11.77 5.77
CA SER A 89 -11.64 11.83 6.18
C SER A 89 -10.70 11.21 5.14
N ILE A 90 -11.05 10.05 4.58
CA ILE A 90 -10.23 9.40 3.56
C ILE A 90 -10.34 10.16 2.22
N ALA A 91 -11.53 10.63 1.85
CA ALA A 91 -11.78 11.36 0.61
C ALA A 91 -11.00 12.68 0.59
N TRP A 92 -10.99 13.42 1.70
CA TRP A 92 -10.23 14.64 1.86
C TRP A 92 -8.74 14.40 1.58
N VAL A 93 -8.15 13.40 2.23
CA VAL A 93 -6.74 13.06 2.05
C VAL A 93 -6.46 12.61 0.62
N LEU A 94 -7.33 11.79 0.02
CA LEU A 94 -7.20 11.33 -1.36
C LEU A 94 -7.22 12.48 -2.36
N ILE A 95 -8.16 13.42 -2.22
CA ILE A 95 -8.30 14.57 -3.13
C ILE A 95 -7.12 15.52 -2.95
N LEU A 96 -6.84 15.93 -1.71
CA LEU A 96 -5.78 16.87 -1.39
C LEU A 96 -4.43 16.36 -1.88
N TRP A 97 -4.04 15.15 -1.47
CA TRP A 97 -2.76 14.58 -1.87
C TRP A 97 -2.74 14.12 -3.32
N GLY A 98 -3.88 13.79 -3.92
CA GLY A 98 -3.99 13.54 -5.36
C GLY A 98 -3.56 14.77 -6.16
N VAL A 99 -4.10 15.95 -5.80
CA VAL A 99 -3.73 17.22 -6.43
C VAL A 99 -2.27 17.58 -6.14
N VAL A 100 -1.82 17.46 -4.89
CA VAL A 100 -0.43 17.76 -4.52
C VAL A 100 0.56 16.86 -5.28
N GLN A 101 0.29 15.55 -5.36
CA GLN A 101 1.14 14.65 -6.14
C GLN A 101 1.15 14.99 -7.62
N TRP A 102 -0.02 15.29 -8.20
CA TRP A 102 -0.10 15.65 -9.62
C TRP A 102 0.73 16.90 -9.94
N LEU A 103 0.52 17.98 -9.18
CA LEU A 103 1.29 19.22 -9.37
C LEU A 103 2.79 18.99 -9.15
N ALA A 104 3.17 18.31 -8.07
CA ALA A 104 4.57 18.06 -7.76
C ALA A 104 5.26 17.20 -8.83
N LEU A 105 4.63 16.13 -9.30
CA LEU A 105 5.22 15.23 -10.30
C LEU A 105 5.35 15.91 -11.68
N VAL A 106 4.36 16.72 -12.09
CA VAL A 106 4.44 17.52 -13.30
C VAL A 106 5.59 18.53 -13.21
N THR A 107 5.69 19.28 -12.11
CA THR A 107 6.78 20.24 -11.92
C THR A 107 8.15 19.56 -11.89
N LEU A 108 8.29 18.43 -11.18
CA LEU A 108 9.55 17.69 -11.10
C LEU A 108 9.99 17.14 -12.46
N ASN A 109 9.07 16.56 -13.23
CA ASN A 109 9.40 16.03 -14.55
C ASN A 109 9.75 17.16 -15.54
N ASN A 110 9.02 18.27 -15.55
CA ASN A 110 9.36 19.42 -16.39
C ASN A 110 10.71 20.03 -16.03
N TRP A 111 11.09 20.02 -14.75
CA TRP A 111 12.36 20.59 -14.29
C TRP A 111 13.56 19.67 -14.51
N LEU A 112 13.44 18.38 -14.16
CA LEU A 112 14.57 17.44 -14.13
C LEU A 112 14.66 16.54 -15.37
N ALA A 113 13.54 16.30 -16.07
CA ALA A 113 13.48 15.40 -17.21
C ALA A 113 12.46 15.86 -18.27
N PRO A 114 12.61 17.07 -18.85
CA PRO A 114 11.63 17.65 -19.77
C PRO A 114 11.44 16.84 -21.06
N GLN A 115 12.41 16.00 -21.42
CA GLN A 115 12.39 15.15 -22.61
C GLN A 115 11.70 13.80 -22.38
N ARG A 116 11.31 13.48 -21.14
CA ARG A 116 10.69 12.20 -20.80
C ARG A 116 9.28 12.14 -21.37
N ASP A 117 9.01 11.16 -22.22
CA ASP A 117 7.67 10.92 -22.73
C ASP A 117 6.77 10.30 -21.64
N LEU A 118 5.74 11.04 -21.25
CA LEU A 118 4.74 10.65 -20.27
C LEU A 118 3.33 10.54 -20.88
N SER A 119 3.21 10.67 -22.22
CA SER A 119 1.91 10.64 -22.92
C SER A 119 1.14 9.34 -22.70
N HIS A 120 1.86 8.23 -22.54
CA HIS A 120 1.31 6.91 -22.26
C HIS A 120 1.34 6.52 -20.77
N ALA A 121 1.72 7.44 -19.88
CA ALA A 121 1.74 7.16 -18.45
C ALA A 121 0.31 7.01 -17.92
N ALA A 122 -0.08 5.77 -17.61
CA ALA A 122 -1.41 5.47 -17.08
C ALA A 122 -1.54 5.84 -15.58
N ASN A 123 -1.13 7.03 -15.15
CA ASN A 123 -1.30 7.46 -13.75
C ASN A 123 -1.79 8.91 -13.69
N ALA A 124 -2.80 9.17 -12.87
CA ALA A 124 -3.38 10.50 -12.66
C ALA A 124 -2.31 11.54 -12.31
N ALA A 125 -1.27 11.15 -11.57
CA ALA A 125 -0.21 12.08 -11.17
C ALA A 125 0.69 12.58 -12.31
N TYR A 126 0.62 11.96 -13.50
CA TYR A 126 1.33 12.41 -14.71
C TYR A 126 0.38 13.02 -15.76
N ALA A 127 -0.88 13.26 -15.42
CA ALA A 127 -1.85 13.77 -16.38
C ALA A 127 -1.45 15.14 -16.94
N GLY A 128 -1.57 15.34 -18.25
CA GLY A 128 -1.32 16.64 -18.89
C GLY A 128 -2.47 17.65 -18.76
N SER A 129 -3.63 17.24 -18.25
CA SER A 129 -4.83 18.09 -18.15
C SER A 129 -5.69 17.73 -16.93
N ILE A 130 -6.54 18.68 -16.50
CA ILE A 130 -7.51 18.49 -15.41
C ILE A 130 -8.47 17.34 -15.73
N ALA A 131 -8.91 17.23 -17.00
CA ALA A 131 -9.78 16.15 -17.44
C ALA A 131 -9.10 14.77 -17.32
N GLY A 132 -7.84 14.68 -17.76
CA GLY A 132 -7.04 13.45 -17.61
C GLY A 132 -6.80 13.07 -16.15
N PHE A 133 -6.47 14.07 -15.31
CA PHE A 133 -6.29 13.87 -13.87
C PHE A 133 -7.58 13.34 -13.23
N THR A 134 -8.72 13.98 -13.51
CA THR A 134 -10.03 13.59 -12.98
C THR A 134 -10.42 12.19 -13.43
N HIS A 135 -10.23 11.86 -14.71
CA HIS A 135 -10.47 10.52 -15.23
C HIS A 135 -9.58 9.46 -14.55
N GLY A 136 -8.29 9.76 -14.37
CA GLY A 136 -7.36 8.88 -13.65
C GLY A 136 -7.76 8.67 -12.19
N MET A 137 -8.21 9.72 -11.49
CA MET A 137 -8.69 9.62 -10.12
C MET A 137 -9.98 8.80 -10.00
N LEU A 138 -10.93 8.96 -10.93
CA LEU A 138 -12.20 8.21 -10.94
C LEU A 138 -12.01 6.72 -11.26
N THR A 139 -11.05 6.39 -12.11
CA THR A 139 -10.70 5.00 -12.48
C THR A 139 -9.71 4.35 -11.51
N ALA A 140 -9.43 5.00 -10.38
CA ALA A 140 -8.43 4.61 -9.39
C ALA A 140 -7.01 4.41 -9.96
N SER A 141 -6.72 4.97 -11.14
CA SER A 141 -5.43 4.90 -11.81
C SER A 141 -4.47 5.94 -11.23
N THR A 142 -4.20 5.84 -9.92
CA THR A 142 -3.35 6.77 -9.17
C THR A 142 -2.48 6.00 -8.19
N SER A 143 -1.33 6.55 -7.79
CA SER A 143 -0.51 5.92 -6.74
C SER A 143 -1.26 5.81 -5.40
N LEU A 144 -2.29 6.65 -5.20
CA LEU A 144 -3.14 6.74 -4.01
C LEU A 144 -4.36 5.80 -4.02
N TRP A 145 -4.44 4.88 -4.98
CA TRP A 145 -5.61 4.02 -5.21
C TRP A 145 -6.06 3.22 -3.98
N TYR A 146 -5.17 2.96 -3.03
CA TYR A 146 -5.50 2.33 -1.76
C TYR A 146 -6.56 3.12 -0.97
N LEU A 147 -6.46 4.45 -0.92
CA LEU A 147 -7.44 5.29 -0.20
C LEU A 147 -8.80 5.27 -0.89
N TYR A 148 -8.81 5.29 -2.23
CA TYR A 148 -10.01 5.10 -3.03
C TYR A 148 -10.66 3.74 -2.70
N ALA A 149 -9.87 2.67 -2.71
CA ALA A 149 -10.33 1.32 -2.40
C ALA A 149 -10.95 1.23 -1.00
N LEU A 150 -10.33 1.85 0.02
CA LEU A 150 -10.88 1.86 1.38
C LEU A 150 -12.29 2.47 1.46
N ILE A 151 -12.56 3.54 0.71
CA ILE A 151 -13.90 4.15 0.67
C ILE A 151 -14.89 3.19 0.04
N VAL A 152 -14.57 2.67 -1.15
CA VAL A 152 -15.44 1.76 -1.90
C VAL A 152 -15.72 0.50 -1.10
N TYR A 153 -14.68 -0.14 -0.57
CA TYR A 153 -14.82 -1.37 0.19
C TYR A 153 -15.62 -1.17 1.47
N PHE A 154 -15.42 -0.05 2.18
CA PHE A 154 -16.20 0.25 3.38
C PHE A 154 -17.69 0.35 3.08
N VAL A 155 -18.04 1.10 2.03
CA VAL A 155 -19.44 1.29 1.61
C VAL A 155 -20.07 -0.05 1.24
N LEU A 156 -19.40 -0.85 0.40
CA LEU A 156 -19.87 -2.18 0.00
C LEU A 156 -20.03 -3.11 1.22
N CYS A 157 -19.01 -3.19 2.08
CA CYS A 157 -19.06 -4.09 3.23
C CYS A 157 -20.12 -3.70 4.25
N LYS A 158 -20.42 -2.41 4.39
CA LYS A 158 -21.45 -1.91 5.30
C LYS A 158 -22.86 -2.13 4.77
N ILE A 159 -23.12 -1.78 3.51
CA ILE A 159 -24.43 -1.97 2.86
C ILE A 159 -24.80 -3.45 2.84
N PHE A 160 -23.85 -4.31 2.46
CA PHE A 160 -24.11 -5.72 2.22
C PHE A 160 -23.65 -6.66 3.34
N SER A 161 -23.53 -6.16 4.57
CA SER A 161 -23.09 -6.94 5.74
C SER A 161 -23.91 -8.22 5.97
N ARG A 162 -25.22 -8.21 5.64
CA ARG A 162 -26.10 -9.39 5.73
C ARG A 162 -25.82 -10.48 4.68
N TRP A 163 -25.20 -10.12 3.56
CA TRP A 163 -24.89 -11.01 2.44
C TRP A 163 -23.39 -11.38 2.38
N ALA A 164 -22.70 -11.30 3.52
CA ALA A 164 -21.24 -11.41 3.60
C ALA A 164 -20.68 -12.69 2.96
N VAL A 165 -21.29 -13.85 3.20
CA VAL A 165 -20.82 -15.14 2.66
C VAL A 165 -20.94 -15.21 1.13
N PRO A 166 -22.12 -15.05 0.51
CA PRO A 166 -22.24 -15.13 -0.94
C PRO A 166 -21.47 -14.02 -1.66
N LEU A 167 -21.37 -12.82 -1.08
CA LEU A 167 -20.57 -11.75 -1.67
C LEU A 167 -19.07 -11.99 -1.55
N LEU A 168 -18.58 -12.60 -0.46
CA LEU A 168 -17.18 -12.97 -0.39
C LEU A 168 -16.82 -13.98 -1.48
N ALA A 169 -17.69 -14.97 -1.73
CA ALA A 169 -17.51 -15.93 -2.82
C ALA A 169 -17.48 -15.23 -4.19
N LEU A 170 -18.41 -14.28 -4.42
CA LEU A 170 -18.41 -13.46 -5.63
C LEU A 170 -17.12 -12.64 -5.77
N PHE A 171 -16.66 -11.98 -4.70
CA PHE A 171 -15.45 -11.17 -4.73
C PHE A 171 -14.22 -12.03 -5.00
N VAL A 172 -14.16 -13.24 -4.44
CA VAL A 172 -13.10 -14.23 -4.74
C VAL A 172 -13.14 -14.58 -6.23
N ALA A 173 -14.31 -14.90 -6.78
CA ALA A 173 -14.46 -15.20 -8.21
C ALA A 173 -14.02 -14.03 -9.10
N LEU A 174 -14.44 -12.79 -8.78
CA LEU A 174 -14.03 -11.58 -9.50
C LEU A 174 -12.52 -11.34 -9.40
N SER A 175 -11.91 -11.58 -8.24
CA SER A 175 -10.47 -11.46 -8.05
C SER A 175 -9.67 -12.48 -8.85
N VAL A 176 -10.24 -13.66 -9.15
CA VAL A 176 -9.63 -14.63 -10.08
C VAL A 176 -9.84 -14.16 -11.52
N ALA A 177 -11.08 -13.82 -11.88
CA ALA A 177 -11.47 -13.44 -13.23
C ALA A 177 -10.63 -12.27 -13.78
N ILE A 178 -10.36 -11.26 -12.94
CA ILE A 178 -9.60 -10.07 -13.35
C ILE A 178 -8.13 -10.36 -13.73
N ASN A 179 -7.59 -11.53 -13.36
CA ASN A 179 -6.24 -11.94 -13.78
C ASN A 179 -6.22 -12.50 -15.21
N PHE A 180 -7.37 -12.94 -15.72
CA PHE A 180 -7.51 -13.49 -17.07
C PHE A 180 -8.22 -12.52 -18.01
N VAL A 181 -9.14 -11.70 -17.49
CA VAL A 181 -9.89 -10.69 -18.24
C VAL A 181 -9.72 -9.34 -17.55
N PRO A 182 -8.53 -8.71 -17.64
CA PRO A 182 -8.29 -7.41 -17.02
C PRO A 182 -9.08 -6.31 -17.74
N THR A 183 -9.57 -5.33 -16.98
CA THR A 183 -10.13 -4.11 -17.57
C THR A 183 -9.00 -3.20 -18.09
N PRO A 184 -9.32 -2.19 -18.92
CA PRO A 184 -8.32 -1.21 -19.39
C PRO A 184 -7.67 -0.40 -18.26
N TRP A 185 -8.28 -0.33 -17.08
CA TRP A 185 -7.81 0.48 -15.96
C TRP A 185 -7.10 -0.37 -14.91
N TRP A 186 -5.77 -0.29 -14.87
CA TRP A 186 -4.96 -1.04 -13.90
C TRP A 186 -5.34 -0.74 -12.43
N GLY A 187 -5.78 0.49 -12.15
CA GLY A 187 -6.26 0.91 -10.84
C GLY A 187 -7.47 0.09 -10.40
N MET A 188 -8.49 0.04 -11.25
CA MET A 188 -9.69 -0.77 -11.00
C MET A 188 -9.38 -2.27 -10.90
N ASN A 189 -8.47 -2.78 -11.74
CA ASN A 189 -8.02 -4.17 -11.63
C ASN A 189 -7.42 -4.46 -10.24
N SER A 190 -6.65 -3.52 -9.69
CA SER A 190 -6.06 -3.62 -8.36
C SER A 190 -7.11 -3.55 -7.25
N VAL A 191 -8.13 -2.70 -7.42
CA VAL A 191 -9.29 -2.61 -6.51
C VAL A 191 -10.10 -3.91 -6.52
N ILE A 192 -10.40 -4.50 -7.67
CA ILE A 192 -11.17 -5.74 -7.73
C ILE A 192 -10.37 -6.90 -7.12
N ARG A 193 -9.07 -7.02 -7.45
CA ARG A 193 -8.18 -8.08 -6.95
C ARG A 193 -8.05 -8.10 -5.41
N ASN A 194 -8.16 -6.95 -4.75
CA ASN A 194 -7.96 -6.85 -3.31
C ASN A 194 -9.26 -6.78 -2.49
N LEU A 195 -10.42 -6.70 -3.16
CA LEU A 195 -11.72 -6.65 -2.52
C LEU A 195 -11.96 -7.82 -1.55
N PRO A 196 -11.61 -9.09 -1.88
CA PRO A 196 -11.79 -10.21 -0.95
C PRO A 196 -11.07 -10.01 0.38
N TRP A 197 -9.87 -9.42 0.39
CA TRP A 197 -9.04 -9.31 1.60
C TRP A 197 -9.61 -8.34 2.60
N TYR A 198 -10.07 -7.18 2.11
CA TYR A 198 -10.75 -6.23 2.97
C TYR A 198 -12.05 -6.81 3.52
N SER A 199 -12.87 -7.41 2.67
CA SER A 199 -14.13 -8.03 3.07
C SER A 199 -13.93 -9.18 4.06
N LEU A 200 -12.88 -9.99 3.88
CA LEU A 200 -12.50 -11.05 4.80
C LEU A 200 -12.16 -10.49 6.19
N GLY A 201 -11.38 -9.41 6.25
CA GLY A 201 -11.07 -8.73 7.52
C GLY A 201 -12.30 -8.07 8.16
N ALA A 202 -13.13 -7.43 7.34
CA ALA A 202 -14.32 -6.70 7.77
C ALA A 202 -15.41 -7.60 8.35
N TRP A 203 -15.77 -8.67 7.65
CA TRP A 203 -16.88 -9.54 8.04
C TRP A 203 -16.43 -10.71 8.93
N PHE A 204 -15.26 -11.30 8.66
CA PHE A 204 -14.81 -12.54 9.31
C PHE A 204 -13.55 -12.36 10.18
N GLY A 205 -13.01 -11.14 10.28
CA GLY A 205 -11.72 -10.89 10.91
C GLY A 205 -11.64 -11.27 12.39
N ALA A 206 -12.73 -11.17 13.16
CA ALA A 206 -12.72 -11.60 14.56
C ALA A 206 -12.58 -13.11 14.72
N THR A 207 -13.36 -13.88 13.95
CA THR A 207 -13.24 -15.34 13.94
C THR A 207 -11.86 -15.77 13.49
N LEU A 208 -11.35 -15.17 12.41
CA LEU A 208 -10.00 -15.45 11.91
C LEU A 208 -8.92 -15.07 12.93
N MET A 209 -9.09 -13.98 13.68
CA MET A 209 -8.15 -13.57 14.71
C MET A 209 -8.06 -14.59 15.84
N VAL A 210 -9.20 -15.16 16.27
CA VAL A 210 -9.23 -16.24 17.25
C VAL A 210 -8.45 -17.45 16.74
N TRP A 211 -8.71 -17.87 15.50
CA TRP A 211 -8.03 -19.00 14.87
C TRP A 211 -6.52 -18.76 14.72
N ILE A 212 -6.13 -17.55 14.29
CA ILE A 212 -4.72 -17.15 14.19
C ILE A 212 -4.04 -17.21 15.56
N LYS A 213 -4.71 -16.84 16.65
CA LYS A 213 -4.13 -16.87 18.00
C LYS A 213 -4.00 -18.31 18.52
N GLU A 214 -5.06 -19.10 18.38
CA GLU A 214 -5.18 -20.42 19.01
C GLU A 214 -4.51 -21.56 18.23
N VAL A 215 -4.58 -21.58 16.90
CA VAL A 215 -4.12 -22.73 16.10
C VAL A 215 -2.59 -22.81 16.10
N PRO A 216 -1.98 -23.91 16.58
CA PRO A 216 -0.53 -24.08 16.55
C PRO A 216 -0.10 -24.55 15.16
N LEU A 217 0.38 -23.61 14.32
CA LEU A 217 0.82 -23.91 12.95
C LEU A 217 1.93 -24.99 12.90
N ARG A 218 2.79 -25.07 13.92
CA ARG A 218 3.86 -26.10 14.01
C ARG A 218 3.31 -27.53 14.04
N ARG A 219 2.16 -27.75 14.68
CA ARG A 219 1.52 -29.08 14.74
C ARG A 219 0.86 -29.46 13.41
N HIS A 220 0.59 -28.47 12.56
CA HIS A 220 -0.03 -28.64 11.25
C HIS A 220 0.96 -28.35 10.11
N ALA A 221 2.26 -28.59 10.33
CA ALA A 221 3.32 -28.25 9.39
C ALA A 221 3.09 -28.86 8.00
N LEU A 222 2.57 -30.10 7.93
CA LEU A 222 2.23 -30.75 6.66
C LEU A 222 1.13 -30.00 5.91
N ILE A 223 0.07 -29.56 6.59
CA ILE A 223 -1.02 -28.79 5.98
C ILE A 223 -0.47 -27.44 5.48
N VAL A 224 0.36 -26.77 6.29
CA VAL A 224 0.99 -25.50 5.88
C VAL A 224 1.88 -25.70 4.66
N LEU A 225 2.67 -26.78 4.61
CA LEU A 225 3.54 -27.10 3.49
C LEU A 225 2.74 -27.41 2.22
N VAL A 226 1.75 -28.29 2.30
CA VAL A 226 0.85 -28.63 1.17
C VAL A 226 0.14 -27.37 0.68
N SER A 227 -0.37 -26.54 1.58
CA SER A 227 -1.01 -25.27 1.23
C SER A 227 -0.03 -24.32 0.55
N ALA A 228 1.22 -24.25 1.01
CA ALA A 228 2.26 -23.41 0.42
C ALA A 228 2.63 -23.89 -0.99
N ILE A 229 2.76 -25.20 -1.21
CA ILE A 229 3.00 -25.77 -2.54
C ILE A 229 1.81 -25.46 -3.46
N ALA A 230 0.58 -25.71 -3.00
CA ALA A 230 -0.62 -25.37 -3.77
C ALA A 230 -0.70 -23.88 -4.09
N ALA A 231 -0.29 -23.01 -3.16
CA ALA A 231 -0.25 -21.57 -3.35
C ALA A 231 0.75 -21.14 -4.42
N ILE A 232 1.94 -21.77 -4.44
CA ILE A 232 2.96 -21.53 -5.46
C ILE A 232 2.45 -22.00 -6.83
N VAL A 233 1.88 -23.21 -6.92
CA VAL A 233 1.31 -23.74 -8.18
C VAL A 233 0.19 -22.82 -8.70
N ALA A 234 -0.74 -22.41 -7.84
CA ALA A 234 -1.81 -21.48 -8.22
C ALA A 234 -1.26 -20.12 -8.66
N TRP A 235 -0.23 -19.61 -7.97
CA TRP A 235 0.41 -18.35 -8.33
C TRP A 235 1.11 -18.41 -9.69
N LEU A 236 1.78 -19.53 -10.00
CA LEU A 236 2.33 -19.78 -11.34
C LEU A 236 1.24 -19.84 -12.43
N ALA A 237 0.01 -20.21 -12.07
CA ALA A 237 -1.17 -20.13 -12.93
C ALA A 237 -1.89 -18.76 -12.89
N ASN A 238 -1.21 -17.68 -12.50
CA ASN A 238 -1.74 -16.31 -12.36
C ASN A 238 -2.83 -16.12 -11.28
N VAL A 239 -2.95 -17.05 -10.31
CA VAL A 239 -3.90 -16.98 -9.20
C VAL A 239 -3.17 -16.84 -7.87
N SER A 240 -2.98 -15.60 -7.41
CA SER A 240 -2.25 -15.28 -6.17
C SER A 240 -3.11 -15.36 -4.89
N LEU A 241 -4.35 -15.83 -4.97
CA LEU A 241 -5.29 -15.80 -3.84
C LEU A 241 -4.79 -16.62 -2.64
N LEU A 242 -4.46 -17.90 -2.86
CA LEU A 242 -4.03 -18.77 -1.77
C LEU A 242 -2.71 -18.29 -1.16
N LEU A 243 -1.80 -17.78 -1.99
CA LEU A 243 -0.55 -17.17 -1.53
C LEU A 243 -0.79 -15.95 -0.65
N SER A 244 -1.74 -15.09 -1.03
CA SER A 244 -2.14 -13.90 -0.26
C SER A 244 -2.78 -14.30 1.07
N LEU A 245 -3.65 -15.32 1.09
CA LEU A 245 -4.26 -15.84 2.31
C LEU A 245 -3.21 -16.41 3.27
N LEU A 246 -2.27 -17.21 2.76
CA LEU A 246 -1.15 -17.72 3.56
C LEU A 246 -0.29 -16.58 4.10
N SER A 247 -0.01 -15.57 3.28
CA SER A 247 0.72 -14.37 3.69
C SER A 247 0.06 -13.68 4.88
N ILE A 248 -1.26 -13.47 4.81
CA ILE A 248 -2.05 -12.91 5.92
C ILE A 248 -1.89 -13.75 7.18
N VAL A 249 -2.15 -15.06 7.10
CA VAL A 249 -2.08 -15.96 8.26
C VAL A 249 -0.68 -15.99 8.87
N LEU A 250 0.37 -16.15 8.03
CA LEU A 250 1.75 -16.28 8.47
C LEU A 250 2.28 -14.97 9.08
N ILE A 251 2.03 -13.82 8.46
CA ILE A 251 2.48 -12.52 8.98
C ILE A 251 1.76 -12.21 10.29
N MET A 252 0.44 -12.39 10.34
CA MET A 252 -0.33 -12.16 11.56
C MET A 252 0.15 -13.08 12.70
N LYS A 253 0.36 -14.38 12.43
CA LYS A 253 0.88 -15.32 13.42
C LYS A 253 2.30 -14.96 13.86
N LEU A 254 3.18 -14.58 12.94
CA LEU A 254 4.57 -14.24 13.23
C LEU A 254 4.64 -13.03 14.17
N PHE A 255 3.92 -11.96 13.86
CA PHE A 255 3.90 -10.76 14.70
C PHE A 255 3.23 -11.00 16.05
N TYR A 256 2.16 -11.81 16.09
CA TYR A 256 1.53 -12.20 17.36
C TYR A 256 2.46 -13.06 18.23
N GLN A 257 3.19 -14.01 17.64
CA GLN A 257 4.16 -14.83 18.38
C GLN A 257 5.36 -14.00 18.86
N PHE A 258 5.79 -13.03 18.06
CA PHE A 258 6.83 -12.08 18.46
C PHE A 258 6.38 -11.23 19.64
N GLU A 259 5.14 -10.73 19.62
CA GLU A 259 4.51 -10.02 20.74
C GLU A 259 4.52 -10.86 22.03
N LEU A 260 4.10 -12.12 21.95
CA LEU A 260 4.07 -13.01 23.13
C LEU A 260 5.46 -13.32 23.70
N ARG A 261 6.50 -13.37 22.86
CA ARG A 261 7.85 -13.76 23.29
C ARG A 261 8.71 -12.61 23.78
N PHE A 262 8.64 -11.48 23.10
CA PHE A 262 9.56 -10.37 23.32
C PHE A 262 8.87 -9.10 23.84
N GLY A 263 7.54 -9.01 23.70
CA GLY A 263 6.78 -7.79 23.95
C GLY A 263 7.09 -6.70 22.94
N MET A 264 6.08 -6.21 22.24
CA MET A 264 6.23 -5.10 21.31
C MET A 264 6.05 -3.77 22.02
N ARG A 265 7.00 -2.87 21.76
CA ARG A 265 6.93 -1.50 22.26
C ARG A 265 6.11 -0.63 21.33
N GLU A 266 5.21 0.17 21.89
CA GLU A 266 4.48 1.18 21.12
C GLU A 266 5.42 2.22 20.49
N SER A 267 6.57 2.48 21.14
CA SER A 267 7.64 3.35 20.65
C SER A 267 8.59 2.70 19.64
N GLY A 268 8.39 1.42 19.29
CA GLY A 268 9.20 0.73 18.29
C GLY A 268 9.06 1.36 16.90
N PRO A 269 10.09 1.29 16.04
CA PRO A 269 10.12 1.97 14.75
C PRO A 269 8.93 1.58 13.85
N LEU A 270 8.62 0.28 13.73
CA LEU A 270 7.47 -0.19 12.94
C LEU A 270 6.13 0.28 13.50
N SER A 271 6.00 0.43 14.83
CA SER A 271 4.77 0.93 15.45
C SER A 271 4.57 2.42 15.14
N VAL A 272 5.64 3.22 15.25
CA VAL A 272 5.61 4.65 14.89
C VAL A 272 5.29 4.86 13.42
N ILE A 273 5.92 4.07 12.54
CA ILE A 273 5.64 4.08 11.10
C ILE A 273 4.19 3.66 10.84
N GLY A 274 3.69 2.61 11.49
CA GLY A 274 2.32 2.11 11.35
C GLY A 274 1.24 3.03 11.92
N ALA A 275 1.58 3.88 12.89
CA ALA A 275 0.69 4.93 13.38
C ALA A 275 0.58 6.10 12.40
N ASN A 276 1.63 6.36 11.62
CA ASN A 276 1.74 7.48 10.68
C ASN A 276 1.67 7.03 9.21
N THR A 277 1.06 5.87 8.95
CA THR A 277 1.01 5.27 7.61
C THR A 277 0.48 6.20 6.54
N ILE A 278 -0.58 6.97 6.82
CA ILE A 278 -1.19 7.88 5.83
C ILE A 278 -0.18 8.95 5.40
N ALA A 279 0.57 9.54 6.33
CA ALA A 279 1.51 10.58 6.01
C ALA A 279 2.65 10.07 5.12
N ILE A 280 3.23 8.92 5.46
CA ILE A 280 4.26 8.28 4.65
C ILE A 280 3.70 7.87 3.29
N TYR A 281 2.49 7.30 3.27
CA TYR A 281 1.83 6.84 2.06
C TYR A 281 1.51 7.96 1.08
N THR A 282 1.12 9.15 1.53
CA THR A 282 0.79 10.22 0.58
C THR A 282 2.02 10.99 0.10
N THR A 283 3.09 11.07 0.89
CA THR A 283 4.28 11.84 0.51
C THR A 283 5.31 11.05 -0.29
N HIS A 284 5.41 9.72 -0.10
CA HIS A 284 6.54 8.95 -0.63
C HIS A 284 6.70 9.03 -2.15
N ARG A 285 5.61 9.11 -2.92
CA ARG A 285 5.66 9.13 -4.39
C ARG A 285 6.45 10.33 -4.92
N ILE A 286 6.26 11.50 -4.31
CA ILE A 286 6.94 12.75 -4.69
C ILE A 286 8.45 12.61 -4.49
N LEU A 287 8.85 12.08 -3.33
CA LEU A 287 10.26 11.89 -3.00
C LEU A 287 10.92 10.82 -3.85
N VAL A 288 10.25 9.69 -4.07
CA VAL A 288 10.75 8.62 -4.91
C VAL A 288 10.95 9.11 -6.34
N GLU A 289 10.03 9.91 -6.88
CA GLU A 289 10.19 10.52 -8.21
C GLU A 289 11.39 11.46 -8.22
N LEU A 290 11.50 12.37 -7.25
CA LEU A 290 12.62 13.31 -7.11
C LEU A 290 13.97 12.57 -7.07
N PHE A 291 14.11 11.56 -6.22
CA PHE A 291 15.34 10.78 -6.12
C PHE A 291 15.65 10.01 -7.40
N SER A 292 14.62 9.45 -8.04
CA SER A 292 14.82 8.70 -9.29
C SER A 292 15.27 9.62 -10.41
N LEU A 293 14.59 10.75 -10.62
CA LEU A 293 14.92 11.71 -11.68
C LEU A 293 16.30 12.34 -11.51
N THR A 294 16.76 12.53 -10.26
CA THR A 294 18.09 13.06 -9.98
C THR A 294 19.19 12.02 -10.17
N LEU A 295 18.97 10.76 -9.76
CA LEU A 295 20.01 9.73 -9.75
C LEU A 295 20.13 8.96 -11.07
N ILE A 296 19.04 8.71 -11.79
CA ILE A 296 19.05 7.92 -13.04
C ILE A 296 20.06 8.49 -14.06
N PRO A 297 20.09 9.81 -14.36
CA PRO A 297 21.04 10.34 -15.34
C PRO A 297 22.49 10.13 -14.93
N ASN A 298 22.80 10.27 -13.63
CA ASN A 298 24.16 10.09 -13.12
C ASN A 298 24.66 8.64 -13.32
N ILE A 299 23.79 7.66 -13.14
CA ILE A 299 24.13 6.25 -13.35
C ILE A 299 24.22 5.94 -14.84
N ASN A 300 23.22 6.34 -15.62
CA ASN A 300 23.18 6.05 -17.07
C ASN A 300 24.32 6.73 -17.86
N HIS A 301 24.78 7.91 -17.43
CA HIS A 301 25.92 8.60 -18.02
C HIS A 301 27.26 8.24 -17.39
N VAL A 302 27.32 7.22 -16.53
CA VAL A 302 28.59 6.72 -15.96
C VAL A 302 29.33 7.83 -15.18
N ALA A 303 28.59 8.71 -14.51
CA ALA A 303 29.18 9.86 -13.82
C ALA A 303 29.92 9.45 -12.53
N TRP A 304 29.65 8.26 -12.01
CA TRP A 304 30.16 7.75 -10.72
C TRP A 304 31.07 6.55 -10.94
N PRO A 305 32.03 6.28 -10.04
CA PRO A 305 32.84 5.08 -10.13
C PRO A 305 32.00 3.82 -9.84
N ALA A 306 32.41 2.69 -10.42
CA ALA A 306 31.69 1.41 -10.35
C ALA A 306 31.33 0.94 -8.92
N TYR A 307 32.19 1.18 -7.94
CA TYR A 307 31.91 0.81 -6.54
C TYR A 307 30.80 1.67 -5.91
N ALA A 308 30.72 2.95 -6.28
CA ALA A 308 29.69 3.86 -5.78
C ALA A 308 28.33 3.57 -6.43
N GLU A 309 28.34 3.25 -7.74
CA GLU A 309 27.17 2.72 -8.44
C GLU A 309 26.64 1.48 -7.72
N LEU A 310 27.48 0.44 -7.53
CA LEU A 310 27.07 -0.80 -6.88
C LEU A 310 26.53 -0.57 -5.46
N ALA A 311 27.22 0.26 -4.66
CA ALA A 311 26.79 0.59 -3.31
C ALA A 311 25.42 1.28 -3.31
N LEU A 312 25.19 2.25 -4.21
CA LEU A 312 23.89 2.89 -4.37
C LEU A 312 22.82 1.86 -4.71
N LEU A 313 23.03 1.02 -5.72
CA LEU A 313 22.04 0.03 -6.17
C LEU A 313 21.70 -0.99 -5.06
N LEU A 314 22.62 -1.24 -4.13
CA LEU A 314 22.37 -2.11 -2.97
C LEU A 314 21.48 -1.44 -1.92
N VAL A 315 21.75 -0.17 -1.59
CA VAL A 315 21.09 0.51 -0.47
C VAL A 315 19.91 1.39 -0.87
N TYR A 316 19.73 1.68 -2.16
CA TYR A 316 18.76 2.65 -2.66
C TYR A 316 17.33 2.46 -2.11
N PRO A 317 16.73 1.26 -2.09
CA PRO A 317 15.35 1.09 -1.61
C PRO A 317 15.25 1.38 -0.10
N PHE A 318 16.28 1.03 0.67
CA PHE A 318 16.35 1.30 2.10
C PHE A 318 16.59 2.79 2.39
N ALA A 319 17.44 3.44 1.60
CA ALA A 319 17.66 4.89 1.69
C ALA A 319 16.37 5.65 1.37
N CYS A 320 15.67 5.29 0.29
CA CYS A 320 14.35 5.83 -0.03
C CYS A 320 13.34 5.60 1.11
N LEU A 321 13.31 4.39 1.68
CA LEU A 321 12.43 4.08 2.81
C LEU A 321 12.70 4.99 4.01
N LEU A 322 13.96 5.14 4.40
CA LEU A 322 14.35 5.99 5.52
C LEU A 322 13.95 7.44 5.27
N LEU A 323 14.32 7.99 4.11
CA LEU A 323 14.05 9.39 3.76
C LEU A 323 12.54 9.67 3.65
N CYS A 324 11.78 8.78 2.99
CA CYS A 324 10.32 8.91 2.90
C CYS A 324 9.64 8.81 4.27
N THR A 325 10.15 7.94 5.14
CA THR A 325 9.64 7.81 6.51
C THR A 325 9.88 9.07 7.31
N LEU A 326 11.12 9.56 7.34
CA LEU A 326 11.49 10.78 8.07
C LEU A 326 10.71 11.99 7.56
N PHE A 327 10.60 12.14 6.24
CA PHE A 327 9.84 13.23 5.64
C PHE A 327 8.34 13.12 5.92
N GLY A 328 7.74 11.93 5.78
CA GLY A 328 6.32 11.74 6.10
C GLY A 328 6.01 12.08 7.57
N LEU A 329 6.89 11.68 8.50
CA LEU A 329 6.78 12.04 9.92
C LEU A 329 6.96 13.55 10.15
N LEU A 330 7.90 14.18 9.44
CA LEU A 330 8.11 15.62 9.49
C LEU A 330 6.87 16.38 9.00
N VAL A 331 6.34 16.03 7.83
CA VAL A 331 5.13 16.63 7.25
C VAL A 331 3.94 16.46 8.18
N ARG A 332 3.78 15.29 8.81
CA ARG A 332 2.75 15.06 9.83
C ARG A 332 2.90 15.99 11.02
N LYS A 333 4.10 16.11 11.56
CA LYS A 333 4.39 16.98 12.71
C LYS A 333 4.20 18.46 12.37
N ILE A 334 4.60 18.89 11.17
CA ILE A 334 4.35 20.24 10.68
C ILE A 334 2.84 20.46 10.56
N SER A 335 2.11 19.55 9.92
CA SER A 335 0.67 19.69 9.73
C SER A 335 -0.08 19.88 11.04
N GLN A 336 0.24 19.06 12.05
CA GLN A 336 -0.33 19.15 13.39
C GLN A 336 -0.05 20.49 14.07
N LYS A 337 1.14 21.06 13.87
CA LYS A 337 1.57 22.30 14.52
C LYS A 337 1.08 23.58 13.81
N THR A 338 1.04 23.57 12.48
CA THR A 338 0.83 24.80 11.70
C THR A 338 -0.57 24.94 11.14
N VAL A 339 -1.21 23.82 10.78
CA VAL A 339 -2.49 23.82 10.06
C VAL A 339 -3.49 22.87 10.70
N ALA A 340 -3.42 22.66 12.03
CA ALA A 340 -4.34 21.81 12.79
C ALA A 340 -4.59 20.42 12.16
N ASP A 341 -3.54 19.83 11.59
CA ASP A 341 -3.55 18.53 10.89
C ASP A 341 -4.37 18.49 9.58
N LEU A 342 -4.68 19.64 8.97
CA LEU A 342 -5.45 19.75 7.73
C LEU A 342 -4.89 18.94 6.55
N LEU A 343 -3.58 18.61 6.54
CA LEU A 343 -3.02 17.80 5.46
C LEU A 343 -3.47 16.34 5.54
N PHE A 344 -4.02 15.89 6.67
CA PHE A 344 -4.32 14.48 6.92
C PHE A 344 -5.64 14.25 7.64
N SER A 345 -6.28 15.30 8.11
CA SER A 345 -7.58 15.30 8.74
C SER A 345 -8.43 16.39 8.09
N PRO A 346 -9.69 16.11 7.71
CA PRO A 346 -10.54 17.13 7.13
C PRO A 346 -10.86 18.22 8.17
N PRO A 347 -11.15 19.45 7.73
CA PRO A 347 -11.77 20.44 8.61
C PRO A 347 -13.08 19.87 9.16
N SER A 348 -13.39 20.18 10.43
CA SER A 348 -14.68 19.78 11.01
C SER A 348 -15.80 20.32 10.14
N LEU A 349 -16.69 19.43 9.68
CA LEU A 349 -17.98 19.83 9.15
C LEU A 349 -18.81 20.33 10.33
N SER A 350 -18.49 21.53 10.85
CA SER A 350 -19.41 22.24 11.73
C SER A 350 -20.60 22.61 10.84
N VAL A 351 -21.63 21.77 10.90
CA VAL A 351 -22.96 22.14 10.47
C VAL A 351 -23.27 23.44 11.18
N VAL A 352 -23.29 24.54 10.42
CA VAL A 352 -23.98 25.74 10.85
C VAL A 352 -25.42 25.27 11.09
N SER A 353 -25.81 25.13 12.35
CA SER A 353 -27.20 24.95 12.71
C SER A 353 -27.96 26.15 12.13
N ARG A 354 -28.72 25.91 11.08
CA ARG A 354 -29.83 26.77 10.69
C ARG A 354 -31.11 26.04 11.01
#